data_AF-A0A101HFW2-F1
#
_entry.id   AF-A0A101HFW2-F1
#
_cell.length_a   1.000
_cell.length_b   1.000
_cell.length_c   1.000
_cell.angle_alpha   90.00
_cell.angle_beta   90.00
_cell.angle_gamma   90.00
#
_symmetry.space_group_name_H-M   'P 1'
#
loop_
_entity.id
_entity.type
_entity.pdbx_description
1 polymer ?
#
loop_
_entity_poly.entity_id
_entity_poly.type
_entity_poly.pdbx_seq_one_letter_code
_entity_poly.pdbx_strand_id
1 'polypeptide(L)'
;MKYLLTIITIFLASVIFGYYLLNNPNFLPMTQIGEYNWINIFMLMLVSFLSLFSLLNLLIFLILHIFKKEMSKKERIIKSIKMAFLISIGVFIVFILNFFHILNWMWGISILLVVLIFTFVI
;
A
#
# COMPACT_ATOMS: atom_id res chain seq x y z
N MET A 1 -13.21 15.79 8.41
CA MET A 1 -13.60 14.89 9.49
C MET A 1 -14.00 13.52 8.96
N LYS A 2 -15.17 13.31 8.33
CA LYS A 2 -15.59 11.98 7.82
C LYS A 2 -14.50 11.22 7.04
N TYR A 3 -13.92 11.85 6.01
CA TYR A 3 -12.85 11.25 5.20
C TYR A 3 -11.61 10.80 6.00
N LEU A 4 -11.07 11.68 6.85
CA LEU A 4 -9.90 11.37 7.68
C LEU A 4 -10.20 10.23 8.65
N LEU A 5 -11.37 10.28 9.29
CA LEU A 5 -11.81 9.21 10.18
C LEU A 5 -11.88 7.88 9.41
N THR A 6 -12.49 7.86 8.23
CA THR A 6 -12.57 6.65 7.40
C THR A 6 -11.18 6.08 7.07
N ILE A 7 -10.24 6.92 6.65
CA ILE A 7 -8.88 6.46 6.31
C ILE A 7 -8.12 5.97 7.53
N ILE A 8 -8.22 6.68 8.66
CA ILE A 8 -7.59 6.25 9.92
C ILE A 8 -8.17 4.91 10.36
N THR A 9 -9.49 4.73 10.29
CA THR A 9 -10.14 3.45 10.62
C THR A 9 -9.65 2.33 9.71
N ILE A 10 -9.56 2.56 8.39
CA ILE A 10 -9.03 1.56 7.44
C ILE A 10 -7.57 1.23 7.76
N PHE A 11 -6.75 2.23 8.05
CA PHE A 11 -5.35 2.03 8.42
C PHE A 11 -5.21 1.19 9.69
N LEU A 12 -5.89 1.58 10.77
CA LEU A 12 -5.84 0.85 12.03
C LEU A 12 -6.39 -0.57 11.88
N ALA A 13 -7.52 -0.76 11.21
CA ALA A 13 -8.11 -2.07 10.98
C ALA A 13 -7.16 -2.98 10.18
N SER A 14 -6.54 -2.46 9.11
CA SER A 14 -5.59 -3.24 8.30
C SER A 14 -4.32 -3.58 9.08
N VAL A 15 -3.75 -2.66 9.86
CA VAL A 15 -2.57 -2.93 10.70
C VAL A 15 -2.88 -3.96 11.79
N ILE A 16 -3.99 -3.80 12.51
CA ILE A 16 -4.41 -4.74 13.57
C ILE A 16 -4.67 -6.13 12.98
N PHE A 17 -5.36 -6.19 11.84
CA PHE A 17 -5.64 -7.47 11.19
C PHE A 17 -4.35 -8.11 10.64
N GLY A 18 -3.43 -7.32 10.07
CA GLY A 18 -2.13 -7.82 9.63
C GLY A 18 -1.29 -8.35 10.79
N TYR A 19 -1.27 -7.64 11.92
CA TYR A 19 -0.64 -8.10 13.15
C TYR A 19 -1.27 -9.41 13.67
N TYR A 20 -2.60 -9.51 13.66
CA TYR A 20 -3.29 -10.73 14.03
C TYR A 20 -2.90 -11.91 13.14
N LEU A 21 -2.86 -11.72 11.82
CA LEU A 21 -2.44 -12.76 10.87
C LEU A 21 -1.01 -13.23 11.16
N LEU A 22 -0.06 -12.31 11.35
CA LEU A 22 1.35 -12.64 11.59
C LEU A 22 1.59 -13.36 12.92
N ASN A 23 0.70 -13.21 13.91
CA ASN A 23 0.79 -13.91 15.19
C ASN A 23 0.00 -15.23 15.22
N ASN A 24 -0.74 -15.55 14.15
CA ASN A 24 -1.49 -16.79 14.09
C ASN A 24 -0.57 -17.93 13.60
N PRO A 25 -0.34 -18.98 14.41
CA PRO A 25 0.57 -20.08 14.04
C PRO A 25 0.10 -20.87 12.80
N ASN A 26 -1.18 -20.79 12.44
CA ASN A 26 -1.74 -21.43 11.25
C ASN A 26 -1.63 -20.54 9.99
N PHE A 27 -1.19 -19.30 10.13
CA PHE A 27 -1.03 -18.36 9.01
C PHE A 27 0.38 -18.48 8.42
N LEU A 28 0.65 -19.62 7.79
CA LEU A 28 1.90 -19.90 7.11
C LEU A 28 1.75 -19.78 5.59
N PRO A 29 2.80 -19.35 4.86
CA PRO A 29 2.78 -19.29 3.40
C PRO A 29 2.84 -20.67 2.74
N MET A 30 3.24 -21.70 3.50
CA MET A 30 3.34 -23.09 3.04
C MET A 30 2.54 -24.02 3.96
N THR A 31 1.93 -25.04 3.38
CA THR A 31 1.26 -26.13 4.12
C THR A 31 2.30 -27.08 4.71
N GLN A 32 1.87 -28.00 5.58
CA GLN A 32 2.74 -29.03 6.16
C GLN A 32 3.36 -29.97 5.12
N ILE A 33 2.77 -30.03 3.92
CA ILE A 33 3.21 -30.88 2.80
C ILE A 33 4.14 -30.10 1.84
N GLY A 34 4.39 -28.80 2.12
CA GLY A 34 5.27 -27.94 1.33
C GLY A 34 4.60 -27.23 0.16
N GLU A 35 3.27 -27.30 0.04
CA GLU A 35 2.51 -26.58 -1.00
C GLU A 35 2.24 -25.13 -0.59
N TYR A 36 2.15 -24.22 -1.56
CA TYR A 36 1.81 -22.82 -1.29
C TYR A 36 0.36 -22.67 -0.81
N ASN A 37 0.18 -22.01 0.33
CA ASN A 37 -1.15 -21.58 0.77
C ASN A 37 -1.48 -20.22 0.14
N TRP A 38 -2.03 -20.27 -1.08
CA TRP A 38 -2.39 -19.08 -1.85
C TRP A 38 -3.36 -18.15 -1.14
N ILE A 39 -4.25 -18.68 -0.28
CA ILE A 39 -5.20 -17.88 0.48
C ILE A 39 -4.46 -17.03 1.51
N ASN A 40 -3.53 -17.63 2.26
CA ASN A 40 -2.74 -16.89 3.24
C ASN A 40 -1.85 -15.84 2.57
N ILE A 41 -1.18 -16.21 1.48
CA ILE A 41 -0.33 -15.28 0.71
C ILE A 41 -1.17 -14.11 0.18
N PHE A 42 -2.33 -14.39 -0.43
CA PHE A 42 -3.23 -13.36 -0.94
C PHE A 42 -3.77 -12.46 0.17
N MET A 43 -4.14 -13.02 1.32
CA MET A 43 -4.65 -12.24 2.45
C MET A 43 -3.57 -11.31 3.02
N LEU A 44 -2.35 -11.79 3.18
CA LEU A 44 -1.22 -10.97 3.63
C LEU A 44 -0.93 -9.84 2.64
N MET A 45 -0.95 -10.16 1.35
CA MET A 45 -0.77 -9.18 0.28
C MET A 45 -1.85 -8.08 0.30
N LEU A 46 -3.12 -8.48 0.40
CA LEU A 46 -4.24 -7.54 0.44
C LEU A 46 -4.16 -6.61 1.66
N VAL A 47 -3.89 -7.17 2.84
CA VAL A 47 -3.82 -6.41 4.09
C VAL A 47 -2.62 -5.46 4.09
N SER A 48 -1.47 -5.91 3.59
CA SER A 48 -0.28 -5.08 3.42
C SER A 48 -0.53 -3.93 2.43
N PHE A 49 -1.21 -4.21 1.31
CA PHE A 49 -1.61 -3.19 0.34
C PHE A 49 -2.54 -2.15 0.97
N LEU A 50 -3.58 -2.57 1.70
CA LEU A 50 -4.53 -1.67 2.35
C LEU A 50 -3.84 -0.80 3.42
N SER A 51 -2.91 -1.37 4.17
CA SER A 51 -2.12 -0.63 5.16
C SER A 51 -1.24 0.43 4.50
N LEU A 52 -0.49 0.06 3.46
CA LEU A 52 0.34 0.99 2.71
C LEU A 52 -0.48 2.08 2.03
N PHE A 53 -1.58 1.71 1.37
CA PHE A 53 -2.46 2.65 0.67
C PHE A 53 -3.08 3.67 1.62
N SER A 54 -3.62 3.21 2.75
CA SER A 54 -4.23 4.11 3.73
C SER A 54 -3.20 5.02 4.40
N LEU A 55 -2.00 4.52 4.70
CA LEU A 55 -0.88 5.32 5.21
C LEU A 55 -0.47 6.41 4.20
N LEU A 56 -0.18 6.03 2.96
CA LEU A 56 0.21 6.98 1.91
C LEU A 56 -0.88 8.01 1.65
N ASN A 57 -2.14 7.60 1.63
CA ASN A 57 -3.25 8.52 1.42
C ASN A 57 -3.35 9.54 2.55
N LEU A 58 -3.17 9.10 3.80
CA LEU A 58 -3.13 9.99 4.96
C LEU A 58 -1.97 10.98 4.87
N LEU A 59 -0.76 10.50 4.58
CA LEU A 59 0.43 11.35 4.43
C LEU A 59 0.28 12.38 3.30
N ILE A 60 -0.15 11.95 2.12
CA ILE A 60 -0.34 12.84 0.96
C ILE A 60 -1.44 13.85 1.24
N PHE A 61 -2.54 13.43 1.86
CA PHE A 61 -3.62 14.35 2.23
C PHE A 61 -3.11 15.43 3.21
N LEU A 62 -2.31 15.05 4.21
CA LEU A 62 -1.72 15.99 5.18
C LEU A 62 -0.75 16.95 4.50
N ILE A 63 0.13 16.46 3.63
CA ILE A 63 1.06 17.29 2.84
C ILE A 63 0.27 18.30 2.01
N LEU A 64 -0.73 17.85 1.25
CA LEU A 64 -1.58 18.76 0.48
C LEU A 64 -2.36 19.73 1.37
N HIS A 65 -2.73 19.32 2.59
CA HIS A 65 -3.43 20.18 3.55
C HIS A 65 -2.54 21.32 4.06
N ILE A 66 -1.27 21.03 4.34
CA ILE A 66 -0.30 21.99 4.86
C ILE A 66 0.20 22.93 3.75
N PHE A 67 0.60 22.38 2.60
CA PHE A 67 1.29 23.12 1.54
C PHE A 67 0.38 23.68 0.43
N LYS A 68 -0.84 23.15 0.25
CA LYS A 68 -1.78 23.56 -0.82
C LYS A 68 -3.11 24.01 -0.23
N LYS A 69 -3.07 25.07 0.58
CA LYS A 69 -4.22 25.62 1.32
C LYS A 69 -5.35 26.10 0.40
N GLU A 70 -5.03 26.63 -0.77
CA GLU A 70 -5.98 27.12 -1.78
C GLU A 70 -6.81 26.01 -2.45
N MET A 71 -6.32 24.76 -2.45
CA MET A 71 -7.06 23.66 -3.06
C MET A 71 -8.35 23.36 -2.29
N SER A 72 -9.43 23.14 -3.04
CA SER A 72 -10.69 22.73 -2.45
C SER A 72 -10.53 21.36 -1.75
N LYS A 73 -11.33 21.14 -0.70
CA LYS A 73 -11.27 19.88 0.06
C LYS A 73 -11.55 18.65 -0.82
N LYS A 74 -12.45 18.77 -1.81
CA LYS A 74 -12.79 17.68 -2.73
C LYS A 74 -11.62 17.32 -3.64
N GLU A 75 -10.96 18.33 -4.22
CA GLU A 75 -9.76 18.12 -5.03
C GLU A 75 -8.63 17.49 -4.22
N ARG A 76 -8.43 17.94 -2.98
CA ARG A 76 -7.41 17.40 -2.08
C ARG A 76 -7.61 15.90 -1.84
N ILE A 77 -8.85 15.47 -1.60
CA ILE A 77 -9.23 14.06 -1.42
C ILE A 77 -8.97 13.25 -2.69
N ILE A 78 -9.45 13.72 -3.84
CA ILE A 78 -9.29 13.00 -5.11
C ILE A 78 -7.80 12.84 -5.45
N LYS A 79 -7.03 13.92 -5.30
CA LYS A 79 -5.59 13.92 -5.58
C LYS A 79 -4.83 13.00 -4.62
N SER A 80 -5.15 12.99 -3.33
CA SER A 80 -4.50 12.10 -2.37
C SER A 80 -4.81 10.63 -2.64
N ILE A 81 -6.07 10.28 -2.96
CA ILE A 81 -6.46 8.92 -3.37
C ILE A 81 -5.69 8.51 -4.62
N LYS A 82 -5.69 9.33 -5.67
CA LYS A 82 -5.04 9.00 -6.95
C LYS A 82 -3.55 8.76 -6.78
N MET A 83 -2.85 9.64 -6.07
CA MET A 83 -1.41 9.52 -5.82
C MET A 83 -1.09 8.32 -4.93
N ALA A 84 -1.84 8.14 -3.84
CA ALA A 84 -1.64 6.99 -2.95
C ALA A 84 -1.86 5.66 -3.68
N PHE A 85 -2.89 5.59 -4.53
CA PHE A 85 -3.18 4.39 -5.32
C PHE A 85 -2.04 4.08 -6.30
N LEU A 86 -1.56 5.08 -7.04
CA LEU A 86 -0.48 4.93 -8.01
C LEU A 86 0.83 4.47 -7.35
N ILE A 87 1.18 5.04 -6.19
CA ILE A 87 2.38 4.61 -5.45
C ILE A 87 2.18 3.20 -4.88
N SER A 88 1.02 2.93 -4.27
CA SER A 88 0.75 1.62 -3.64
C SER A 88 0.73 0.49 -4.66
N ILE A 89 0.13 0.71 -5.84
CA ILE A 89 0.11 -0.30 -6.89
C ILE A 89 1.51 -0.55 -7.45
N GLY A 90 2.33 0.49 -7.57
CA GLY A 90 3.72 0.37 -7.97
C GLY A 90 4.55 -0.47 -6.99
N VAL A 91 4.42 -0.19 -5.69
CA VAL A 91 5.07 -1.02 -4.64
C VAL A 91 4.53 -2.46 -4.67
N PHE A 92 3.24 -2.63 -4.89
CA PHE A 92 2.61 -3.95 -4.95
C PHE A 92 3.12 -4.79 -6.13
N ILE A 93 3.29 -4.18 -7.31
CA ILE A 93 3.89 -4.83 -8.47
C ILE A 93 5.32 -5.27 -8.16
N VAL A 94 6.13 -4.40 -7.54
CA VAL A 94 7.50 -4.76 -7.12
C VAL A 94 7.50 -5.93 -6.15
N PHE A 95 6.58 -5.93 -5.18
CA PHE A 95 6.44 -7.03 -4.22
C PHE A 95 6.10 -8.35 -4.91
N ILE A 96 5.13 -8.37 -5.84
CA ILE A 96 4.77 -9.58 -6.60
C ILE A 96 5.96 -10.09 -7.43
N LEU A 97 6.64 -9.20 -8.15
CA LEU A 97 7.80 -9.58 -8.96
C LEU A 97 8.95 -10.12 -8.09
N ASN A 98 9.11 -9.58 -6.88
CA ASN A 98 10.08 -10.09 -5.92
C ASN A 98 9.70 -11.46 -5.37
N PHE A 99 8.43 -11.68 -5.04
CA PHE A 99 7.93 -12.96 -4.57
C PHE A 99 8.18 -14.09 -5.58
N PHE A 100 8.02 -13.81 -6.88
CA PHE A 100 8.32 -14.78 -7.95
C PHE A 100 9.81 -14.84 -8.34
N HIS A 101 10.69 -14.18 -7.59
CA HIS A 101 12.12 -14.07 -7.89
C HIS A 101 12.44 -13.50 -9.28
N ILE A 102 11.48 -12.81 -9.92
CA ILE A 102 11.66 -12.15 -11.22
C ILE A 102 12.51 -10.90 -11.04
N LEU A 103 12.36 -10.18 -9.91
CA LEU A 103 13.04 -8.92 -9.65
C LEU A 103 13.49 -8.79 -8.20
N ASN A 104 14.74 -8.42 -7.96
CA ASN A 104 15.20 -8.11 -6.60
C ASN A 104 14.62 -6.75 -6.13
N TRP A 105 14.36 -6.62 -4.84
CA TRP A 105 13.92 -5.38 -4.17
C TRP A 105 14.69 -4.14 -4.60
N MET A 106 16.02 -4.22 -4.66
CA MET A 106 16.87 -3.10 -5.04
C MET A 106 16.49 -2.57 -6.44
N TRP A 107 16.41 -3.47 -7.42
CA TRP A 107 16.02 -3.12 -8.80
C TRP A 107 14.57 -2.68 -8.91
N GLY A 108 13.66 -3.34 -8.20
CA GLY A 108 12.24 -2.99 -8.20
C GLY A 108 11.97 -1.59 -7.66
N ILE A 109 12.60 -1.23 -6.55
CA ILE A 109 12.49 0.12 -5.98
C ILE A 109 13.11 1.16 -6.92
N SER A 110 14.27 0.87 -7.53
CA SER A 110 14.89 1.78 -8.50
C SER A 110 13.98 2.05 -9.71
N ILE A 111 13.38 1.02 -10.31
CA ILE A 111 12.44 1.17 -11.42
C ILE A 111 11.21 1.97 -10.99
N LEU A 112 10.64 1.65 -9.82
CA LEU A 112 9.49 2.37 -9.29
C LEU A 112 9.80 3.87 -9.12
N LEU A 113 10.98 4.20 -8.60
CA LEU A 113 11.41 5.58 -8.41
C LEU A 113 11.50 6.32 -9.75
N VAL A 114 12.10 5.68 -10.76
CA VAL A 114 12.18 6.24 -12.13
C VAL A 114 10.78 6.50 -12.69
N VAL A 115 9.87 5.54 -12.61
CA VAL A 115 8.49 5.68 -13.09
C VAL A 115 7.76 6.82 -12.36
N LEU A 116 7.94 6.93 -11.05
CA LEU A 116 7.33 8.02 -10.27
C LEU A 116 7.86 9.39 -10.71
N ILE A 117 9.18 9.54 -10.91
CA ILE A 117 9.76 10.79 -11.43
C ILE A 117 9.13 11.14 -12.79
N PHE A 118 9.09 10.20 -13.73
CA PHE A 118 8.50 10.45 -15.05
C PHE A 118 7.02 10.83 -14.98
N THR A 119 6.27 10.27 -14.01
CA THR A 119 4.85 10.61 -13.80
C THR A 119 4.65 12.04 -13.27
N PHE A 120 5.68 12.63 -12.64
CA PHE A 120 5.64 14.04 -12.20
C PHE A 120 6.19 15.02 -13.24
N VAL A 121 7.02 14.55 -14.17
CA VAL A 121 7.62 15.38 -15.24
C VAL A 121 6.66 15.59 -16.42
N ILE A 122 5.83 14.59 -16.72
CA ILE A 122 4.81 14.62 -17.80
C ILE A 122 3.48 15.16 -17.26
#